data_AF-A0A7S2BMT2-F1
#
_entry.id   AF-A0A7S2BMT2-F1
#
_cell.length_a   1.000
_cell.length_b   1.000
_cell.length_c   1.000
_cell.angle_alpha   90.00
_cell.angle_beta   90.00
_cell.angle_gamma   90.00
#
_symmetry.space_group_name_H-M   'P 1'
#
loop_
_entity.id
_entity.type
_entity.pdbx_description
1 polymer ?
#
loop_
_entity_poly.entity_id
_entity_poly.type
_entity_poly.pdbx_seq_one_letter_code
_entity_poly.pdbx_strand_id
1 'polypeptide(L)'
;TNFFSPPLQKSAMGVARLLCAAQNEGVGDAKLLELAVAASNCMHSDASFRSGSELTIDDKLLHAACLSAGLDGHSLLALAQGEDAKTRLRSNTQDAVQRGAFGSPTAFVFAAE
;
A
#
# COMPACT_ATOMS: atom_id res chain seq x y z
N THR A 1 10.34 -11.45 -12.15
CA THR A 1 10.76 -10.73 -10.93
C THR A 1 10.46 -11.61 -9.74
N ASN A 2 11.41 -11.85 -8.82
CA ASN A 2 11.12 -12.65 -7.63
C ASN A 2 10.39 -11.77 -6.59
N PHE A 3 9.10 -12.02 -6.40
CA PHE A 3 8.25 -11.30 -5.45
C PHE A 3 8.71 -11.50 -3.99
N PHE A 4 9.38 -12.61 -3.69
CA PHE A 4 9.92 -12.90 -2.36
C PHE A 4 11.38 -12.46 -2.21
N SER A 5 11.84 -11.55 -3.05
CA SER A 5 13.18 -10.98 -2.90
C SER A 5 13.26 -10.16 -1.60
N PRO A 6 14.39 -10.23 -0.84
CA PRO A 6 14.55 -9.46 0.39
C PRO A 6 14.34 -7.93 0.22
N PRO A 7 14.76 -7.28 -0.89
CA PRO A 7 14.49 -5.85 -1.09
C PRO A 7 13.00 -5.52 -1.18
N LEU A 8 12.22 -6.33 -1.90
CA LEU A 8 10.77 -6.12 -2.03
C LEU A 8 10.06 -6.32 -0.69
N GLN A 9 10.41 -7.38 0.05
CA GLN A 9 9.81 -7.66 1.36
C GLN A 9 10.03 -6.51 2.36
N LYS A 10 11.22 -5.90 2.35
CA LYS A 10 11.53 -4.76 3.22
C LYS A 10 10.80 -3.49 2.82
N SER A 11 10.57 -3.28 1.52
CA SER A 11 10.00 -2.05 0.98
C SER A 11 8.47 -2.08 0.83
N ALA A 12 7.84 -3.26 0.83
CA ALA A 12 6.38 -3.45 0.72
C ALA A 12 5.56 -2.68 1.76
N MET A 13 6.15 -2.44 2.94
CA MET A 13 5.54 -1.64 4.00
C MET A 13 5.18 -0.21 3.54
N GLY A 14 5.89 0.33 2.55
CA GLY A 14 5.64 1.66 2.01
C GLY A 14 4.23 1.79 1.40
N VAL A 15 3.79 0.80 0.64
CA VAL A 15 2.43 0.78 0.06
C VAL A 15 1.37 0.70 1.14
N ALA A 16 1.56 -0.18 2.14
CA ALA A 16 0.60 -0.35 3.22
C ALA A 16 0.43 0.92 4.06
N ARG A 17 1.54 1.62 4.37
CA ARG A 17 1.50 2.90 5.07
C ARG A 17 0.86 4.00 4.23
N LEU A 18 1.13 4.04 2.93
CA LEU A 18 0.51 5.01 2.01
C LEU A 18 -1.02 4.85 1.98
N LEU A 19 -1.52 3.61 1.90
CA LEU A 19 -2.96 3.32 1.97
C LEU A 19 -3.56 3.73 3.32
N CYS A 20 -2.85 3.50 4.43
CA CYS A 20 -3.29 3.94 5.76
C CYS A 20 -3.31 5.47 5.88
N ALA A 21 -2.34 6.17 5.29
CA ALA A 21 -2.32 7.63 5.24
C ALA A 21 -3.51 8.18 4.46
N ALA A 22 -3.77 7.63 3.26
CA ALA A 22 -4.94 8.00 2.46
C ALA A 22 -6.26 7.74 3.21
N GLN A 23 -6.37 6.63 3.94
CA GLN A 23 -7.52 6.34 4.81
C GLN A 23 -7.68 7.38 5.93
N ASN A 24 -6.59 7.79 6.58
CA ASN A 24 -6.64 8.80 7.63
C ASN A 24 -7.09 10.17 7.11
N GLU A 25 -6.71 10.51 5.86
CA GLU A 25 -7.15 11.73 5.18
C GLU A 25 -8.59 11.66 4.64
N GLY A 26 -9.31 10.55 4.90
CA GLY A 26 -10.70 10.40 4.47
C GLY A 26 -10.88 10.12 2.97
N VAL A 27 -9.85 9.61 2.29
CA VAL A 27 -9.97 9.15 0.90
C VAL A 27 -10.96 8.00 0.84
N GLY A 28 -12.00 8.13 0.02
CA GLY A 28 -13.06 7.12 -0.09
C GLY A 28 -12.61 5.80 -0.74
N ASP A 29 -13.35 4.72 -0.47
CA ASP A 29 -12.99 3.34 -0.85
C ASP A 29 -12.69 3.16 -2.35
N ALA A 30 -13.47 3.78 -3.23
CA ALA A 30 -13.22 3.71 -4.68
C ALA A 30 -11.83 4.24 -5.05
N LYS A 31 -11.42 5.34 -4.43
CA LYS A 31 -10.13 5.98 -4.68
C LYS A 31 -8.98 5.25 -3.98
N LEU A 32 -9.22 4.64 -2.82
CA LEU A 32 -8.26 3.73 -2.19
C LEU A 32 -8.00 2.50 -3.05
N LEU A 33 -9.04 1.95 -3.67
CA LEU A 33 -8.91 0.83 -4.62
C LEU A 33 -8.09 1.26 -5.84
N GLU A 34 -8.38 2.43 -6.42
CA GLU A 34 -7.57 2.98 -7.52
C GLU A 34 -6.10 3.13 -7.14
N LEU A 35 -5.80 3.63 -5.93
CA LEU A 35 -4.44 3.74 -5.42
C LEU A 35 -3.76 2.37 -5.24
N ALA A 36 -4.48 1.39 -4.68
CA ALA A 36 -3.96 0.03 -4.52
C ALA A 36 -3.67 -0.65 -5.87
N VAL A 37 -4.55 -0.44 -6.87
CA VAL A 37 -4.35 -0.91 -8.25
C VAL A 37 -3.17 -0.20 -8.90
N ALA A 38 -3.06 1.13 -8.76
CA ALA A 38 -1.96 1.91 -9.29
C ALA A 38 -0.61 1.44 -8.73
N ALA A 39 -0.51 1.27 -7.41
CA ALA A 39 0.70 0.72 -6.78
C ALA A 39 1.02 -0.68 -7.30
N SER A 40 0.00 -1.53 -7.46
CA SER A 40 0.16 -2.89 -8.02
C SER A 40 0.67 -2.86 -9.46
N ASN A 41 0.14 -1.97 -10.30
CA ASN A 41 0.58 -1.80 -11.69
C ASN A 41 2.02 -1.28 -11.77
N CYS A 42 2.39 -0.30 -10.94
CA CYS A 42 3.76 0.20 -10.88
C CYS A 42 4.76 -0.90 -10.45
N MET A 43 4.35 -1.83 -9.58
CA MET A 43 5.20 -2.96 -9.17
C MET A 43 5.37 -4.01 -10.27
N HIS A 44 4.30 -4.32 -11.02
CA HIS A 44 4.26 -5.48 -11.92
C HIS A 44 4.49 -5.15 -13.39
N SER A 45 3.87 -4.07 -13.88
CA SER A 45 3.67 -3.85 -15.31
C SER A 45 4.67 -2.87 -15.92
N ASP A 46 5.23 -1.96 -15.12
CA ASP A 46 6.08 -0.90 -15.63
C ASP A 46 7.48 -0.92 -14.97
N ALA A 47 8.46 -1.43 -15.72
CA ALA A 47 9.84 -1.51 -15.27
C ALA A 47 10.51 -0.13 -15.14
N SER A 48 9.94 0.95 -15.70
CA SER A 48 10.50 2.30 -15.63
C SER A 48 10.47 2.90 -14.21
N PHE A 49 9.64 2.35 -13.32
CA PHE A 49 9.59 2.72 -11.91
C PHE A 49 10.60 1.96 -11.05
N ARG A 50 11.41 1.05 -11.63
CA ARG A 50 12.47 0.36 -10.89
C ARG A 50 13.72 1.21 -10.85
N SER A 51 14.24 1.44 -9.64
CA SER A 51 15.52 2.13 -9.43
C SER A 51 16.75 1.25 -9.70
N GLY A 52 16.57 -0.03 -10.06
CA GLY A 52 17.66 -0.95 -10.36
C GLY A 52 17.18 -2.26 -11.00
N SER A 53 18.07 -3.27 -11.03
CA SER A 53 17.77 -4.62 -11.54
C SER A 53 16.78 -5.39 -10.65
N GLU A 54 16.66 -5.01 -9.38
CA GLU A 54 15.71 -5.55 -8.42
C GLU A 54 14.50 -4.63 -8.22
N LEU A 55 13.35 -5.22 -7.94
CA LEU A 55 12.13 -4.47 -7.64
C LEU A 55 12.17 -4.00 -6.17
N THR A 56 12.25 -2.69 -6.00
CA THR A 56 12.17 -2.00 -4.70
C THR A 56 11.05 -0.97 -4.77
N ILE A 57 10.28 -0.84 -3.70
CA ILE A 57 9.27 0.20 -3.57
C ILE A 57 9.92 1.41 -2.89
N ASP A 58 10.14 2.46 -3.67
CA ASP A 58 10.70 3.73 -3.20
C ASP A 58 9.67 4.88 -3.34
N ASP A 59 10.05 6.06 -2.86
CA ASP A 59 9.18 7.23 -2.86
C ASP A 59 8.78 7.65 -4.30
N LYS A 60 9.64 7.41 -5.30
CA LYS A 60 9.32 7.71 -6.71
C LYS A 60 8.18 6.82 -7.20
N LEU A 61 8.24 5.52 -6.91
CA LEU A 61 7.18 4.58 -7.27
C LEU A 61 5.87 4.93 -6.56
N LEU A 62 5.93 5.18 -5.25
CA LEU A 62 4.77 5.55 -4.44
C LEU A 62 4.14 6.87 -4.92
N HIS A 63 4.96 7.86 -5.27
CA HIS A 63 4.50 9.12 -5.84
C HIS A 63 3.78 8.92 -7.18
N ALA A 64 4.37 8.12 -8.07
CA ALA A 64 3.75 7.79 -9.36
C ALA A 64 2.41 7.06 -9.20
N ALA A 65 2.29 6.17 -8.21
CA ALA A 65 1.04 5.51 -7.89
C ALA A 65 -0.04 6.50 -7.41
N CYS A 66 0.32 7.46 -6.55
CA CYS A 66 -0.59 8.54 -6.14
C CYS A 66 -1.07 9.37 -7.33
N LEU A 67 -0.14 9.81 -8.18
CA LEU A 67 -0.50 10.60 -9.37
C LEU A 67 -1.42 9.83 -10.31
N SER A 68 -1.16 8.53 -10.52
CA SER A 68 -2.01 7.67 -11.36
C SER A 68 -3.42 7.48 -10.79
N ALA A 69 -3.58 7.56 -9.47
CA ALA A 69 -4.87 7.55 -8.80
C ALA A 69 -5.52 8.95 -8.72
N GLY A 70 -4.83 10.02 -9.14
CA GLY A 70 -5.30 11.40 -9.03
C GLY A 70 -5.25 11.96 -7.60
N LEU A 71 -4.28 11.49 -6.80
CA LEU A 71 -4.05 11.94 -5.42
C LEU A 71 -2.78 12.78 -5.31
N ASP A 72 -2.72 13.67 -4.32
CA ASP A 72 -1.50 14.44 -4.02
C ASP A 72 -0.43 13.53 -3.40
N GLY A 73 0.51 13.11 -4.25
CA GLY A 73 1.59 12.21 -3.86
C GLY A 73 2.54 12.80 -2.82
N HIS A 74 2.81 14.10 -2.82
CA HIS A 74 3.78 14.69 -1.87
C HIS A 74 3.22 14.69 -0.45
N SER A 75 1.99 15.18 -0.31
CA SER A 75 1.31 15.24 0.99
C SER A 75 1.09 13.84 1.57
N LEU A 76 0.60 12.90 0.75
CA LEU A 76 0.37 11.52 1.21
C LEU A 76 1.66 10.78 1.58
N LEU A 77 2.76 11.00 0.85
CA LEU A 77 4.05 10.41 1.19
C LEU A 77 4.58 10.90 2.53
N ALA A 78 4.46 12.20 2.80
CA ALA A 78 4.86 12.76 4.09
C ALA A 78 4.04 12.14 5.23
N LEU A 79 2.72 12.03 5.05
CA LEU A 79 1.82 11.42 6.03
C LEU A 79 2.09 9.93 6.23
N ALA A 80 2.46 9.19 5.17
CA ALA A 80 2.80 7.77 5.24
C ALA A 80 4.02 7.47 6.12
N GLN A 81 4.93 8.45 6.32
CA GLN A 81 6.07 8.33 7.22
C GLN A 81 5.73 8.69 8.68
N GLY A 82 4.58 9.34 8.91
CA GLY A 82 4.08 9.75 10.22
C GLY A 82 3.69 8.58 11.13
N GLU A 83 3.50 8.87 12.42
CA GLU A 83 3.14 7.84 13.40
C GLU A 83 1.69 7.38 13.25
N ASP A 84 0.79 8.24 12.75
CA ASP A 84 -0.63 7.91 12.56
C ASP A 84 -0.82 6.81 11.53
N ALA A 85 -0.11 6.86 10.40
CA ALA A 85 -0.14 5.81 9.38
C ALA A 85 0.40 4.48 9.91
N LYS A 86 1.49 4.52 10.69
CA LYS A 86 2.07 3.32 11.32
C LYS A 86 1.13 2.73 12.38
N THR A 87 0.49 3.58 13.17
CA THR A 87 -0.47 3.18 14.20
C THR A 87 -1.69 2.53 13.57
N ARG A 88 -2.29 3.14 12.54
CA ARG A 88 -3.39 2.53 11.80
C ARG A 88 -2.99 1.19 11.19
N LEU A 89 -1.81 1.09 10.57
CA LEU A 89 -1.33 -0.17 10.01
C LEU A 89 -1.22 -1.26 11.08
N ARG A 90 -0.63 -0.96 12.24
CA ARG A 90 -0.55 -1.90 13.37
C ARG A 90 -1.93 -2.33 13.85
N SER A 91 -2.86 -1.38 14.01
CA SER A 91 -4.24 -1.67 14.44
C SER A 91 -4.95 -2.59 13.45
N ASN A 92 -4.93 -2.26 12.15
CA ASN A 92 -5.55 -3.06 11.10
C ASN A 92 -5.00 -4.50 11.09
N THR A 93 -3.68 -4.66 11.24
CA THR A 93 -3.06 -5.98 11.29
C THR A 93 -3.42 -6.75 12.58
N GLN A 94 -3.46 -6.08 13.73
CA GLN A 94 -3.86 -6.71 14.99
C GLN A 94 -5.31 -7.20 14.93
N ASP A 95 -6.21 -6.40 14.37
CA ASP A 95 -7.62 -6.75 14.19
C ASP A 95 -7.77 -7.95 13.23
N ALA A 96 -7.00 -7.97 12.13
CA ALA A 96 -6.99 -9.10 11.21
C ALA A 96 -6.51 -10.39 11.89
N VAL A 97 -5.43 -10.33 12.68
CA VAL A 97 -4.89 -11.47 13.43
C VAL A 97 -5.90 -11.96 14.48
N GLN A 98 -6.54 -11.07 15.22
CA GLN A 98 -7.58 -11.44 16.20
C GLN A 98 -8.77 -12.16 15.56
N ARG A 99 -9.06 -11.84 14.29
CA ARG A 99 -10.09 -12.50 13.49
C ARG A 99 -9.62 -13.79 12.80
N GLY A 100 -8.39 -14.23 13.07
CA GLY A 100 -7.83 -15.48 12.55
C GLY A 100 -7.10 -15.36 11.21
N ALA A 101 -6.78 -14.16 10.72
CA ALA A 101 -5.96 -14.01 9.52
C ALA A 101 -4.51 -14.45 9.78
N PHE A 102 -3.96 -15.26 8.87
CA PHE A 102 -2.58 -15.78 8.95
C PHE A 102 -1.77 -15.58 7.65
N GLY A 103 -2.35 -14.93 6.63
CA GLY A 103 -1.71 -14.73 5.34
C GLY A 103 -2.41 -13.68 4.47
N SER A 104 -1.93 -13.54 3.24
CA SER A 104 -2.48 -12.62 2.23
C SER A 104 -2.64 -13.35 0.89
N PRO A 105 -3.76 -13.16 0.15
CA PRO A 105 -4.93 -12.36 0.54
C PRO A 105 -5.80 -13.05 1.62
N THR A 106 -6.48 -12.24 2.44
CA THR A 106 -7.54 -12.70 3.38
C THR A 106 -8.78 -11.83 3.17
N ALA A 107 -9.96 -12.45 3.04
CA ALA A 107 -11.24 -11.75 2.95
C ALA A 107 -12.21 -12.31 4.00
N PHE A 108 -13.00 -11.43 4.59
CA PHE A 108 -14.07 -11.80 5.50
C PHE A 108 -15.40 -11.58 4.79
N VAL A 109 -16.13 -12.67 4.55
CA VAL A 109 -17.42 -12.64 3.86
C VAL A 109 -18.53 -12.86 4.88
N PHE A 110 -19.43 -11.89 5.00
CA PHE A 110 -20.61 -11.99 5.85
C PHE A 110 -21.83 -12.28 4.99
N ALA A 111 -22.72 -13.16 5.45
CA ALA A 111 -24.02 -13.32 4.84
C ALA A 111 -24.88 -12.08 5.16
N ALA A 112 -25.62 -11.58 4.18
CA ALA A 112 -26.70 -10.64 4.45
C ALA A 112 -27.86 -11.43 5.07
N GLU A 113 -28.41 -10.93 6.17
CA GLU A 113 -29.71 -11.36 6.68
C GLU A 113 -30.85 -10.73 5.87
#